data_AF-A0A8A3S2T1-F1
#
_entry.id   AF-A0A8A3S2T1-F1
#
_cell.length_a   1.000
_cell.length_b   1.000
_cell.length_c   1.000
_cell.angle_alpha   90.00
_cell.angle_beta   90.00
_cell.angle_gamma   90.00
#
_symmetry.space_group_name_H-M   'P 1'
#
loop_
_entity.id
_entity.type
_entity.pdbx_description
1 polymer ?
#
loop_
_entity_poly.entity_id
_entity_poly.type
_entity_poly.pdbx_seq_one_letter_code
_entity_poly.pdbx_strand_id
1 'polypeptide(L)'
;MNELFEDEYFRVLVRYYGKSLILEDPSDFHPTLSFYFFDALAHIEHTLSTYAINYQAPKNMMHQEYMRWRLDEAKKDDRPLFPGFVNWLKANHPERFEKLPMVWRGVYDEDNPAGYRSFRIVLDPESKRPVPAAFFADAVEEFFSRTFLNTIYTEGSLGRLFEEYKSSVSA
;
A
#
# COMPACT_ATOMS: atom_id res chain seq x y z
N MET A 1 0.44 4.13 -32.52
CA MET A 1 0.20 3.98 -31.08
C MET A 1 1.34 3.11 -30.57
N ASN A 2 2.07 3.51 -29.52
CA ASN A 2 3.21 2.73 -29.03
C ASN A 2 2.68 1.39 -28.47
N GLU A 3 3.20 0.24 -28.93
CA GLU A 3 2.69 -1.12 -28.63
C GLU A 3 2.51 -1.39 -27.13
N LEU A 4 3.30 -0.72 -26.30
CA LEU A 4 3.19 -0.77 -24.84
C LEU A 4 1.85 -0.26 -24.29
N PHE A 5 1.16 0.66 -24.98
CA PHE A 5 -0.15 1.16 -24.52
C PHE A 5 -1.30 0.18 -24.78
N GLU A 6 -1.08 -0.90 -25.53
CA GLU A 6 -2.05 -2.00 -25.64
C GLU A 6 -2.10 -2.84 -24.36
N ASP A 7 -1.00 -2.89 -23.60
CA ASP A 7 -0.92 -3.57 -22.30
C ASP A 7 -1.68 -2.79 -21.21
N GLU A 8 -2.64 -3.46 -20.57
CA GLU A 8 -3.48 -2.85 -19.54
C GLU A 8 -2.73 -2.47 -18.27
N TYR A 9 -1.72 -3.26 -17.87
CA TYR A 9 -0.90 -2.97 -16.70
C TYR A 9 0.02 -1.79 -16.96
N PHE A 10 0.57 -1.67 -18.17
CA PHE A 10 1.38 -0.51 -18.56
C PHE A 10 0.56 0.78 -18.52
N ARG A 11 -0.69 0.76 -18.99
CA ARG A 11 -1.60 1.92 -18.88
C ARG A 11 -1.82 2.34 -17.43
N VAL A 12 -2.02 1.38 -16.52
CA VAL A 12 -2.15 1.68 -15.08
C VAL A 12 -0.84 2.21 -14.50
N LEU A 13 0.32 1.68 -14.92
CA LEU A 13 1.62 2.16 -14.50
C LEU A 13 1.86 3.62 -14.93
N VAL A 14 1.49 3.99 -16.15
CA VAL A 14 1.53 5.39 -16.61
C VAL A 14 0.62 6.28 -15.76
N ARG A 15 -0.60 5.81 -15.44
CA ARG A 15 -1.52 6.53 -14.54
C ARG A 15 -0.93 6.70 -13.14
N TYR A 16 -0.30 5.66 -12.60
CA TYR A 16 0.40 5.69 -11.31
C TYR A 16 1.49 6.76 -11.29
N TYR A 17 2.36 6.82 -12.30
CA TYR A 17 3.40 7.85 -12.38
C TYR A 17 2.86 9.27 -12.66
N GLY A 18 1.63 9.38 -13.16
CA GLY A 18 0.93 10.65 -13.28
C GLY A 18 0.38 11.18 -11.95
N LYS A 19 0.37 10.36 -10.87
CA LYS A 19 -0.06 10.80 -9.54
C LYS A 19 1.01 11.66 -8.88
N SER A 20 0.56 12.60 -8.05
CA SER A 20 1.43 13.55 -7.39
C SER A 20 0.89 13.91 -6.00
N LEU A 21 1.82 14.12 -5.07
CA LEU A 21 1.56 14.67 -3.74
C LEU A 21 1.90 16.16 -3.67
N ILE A 22 1.98 16.88 -4.80
CA ILE A 22 2.46 18.28 -4.84
C ILE A 22 1.69 19.26 -3.94
N LEU A 23 0.47 18.91 -3.52
CA LEU A 23 -0.36 19.71 -2.61
C LEU A 23 -0.33 19.22 -1.16
N GLU A 24 0.38 18.13 -0.90
CA GLU A 24 0.55 17.53 0.42
C GLU A 24 1.96 17.85 0.92
N ASP A 25 2.14 17.93 2.24
CA ASP A 25 3.46 17.91 2.86
C ASP A 25 3.66 16.53 3.51
N PRO A 26 4.40 15.61 2.87
CA PRO A 26 4.62 14.27 3.41
C PRO A 26 5.35 14.26 4.76
N SER A 27 5.99 15.36 5.15
CA SER A 27 6.64 15.47 6.46
C SER A 27 5.65 15.62 7.62
N ASP A 28 4.42 16.04 7.33
CA ASP A 28 3.33 16.15 8.31
C ASP A 28 2.54 14.84 8.49
N PHE A 29 2.79 13.85 7.63
CA PHE A 29 2.18 12.53 7.76
C PHE A 29 2.64 11.85 9.04
N HIS A 30 1.74 11.09 9.65
CA HIS A 30 2.08 10.24 10.79
C HIS A 30 3.20 9.26 10.36
N PRO A 31 4.34 9.17 11.05
CA PRO A 31 5.52 8.42 10.56
C PRO A 31 5.23 6.97 10.19
N THR A 32 4.48 6.23 11.02
CA THR A 32 4.08 4.86 10.73
C THR A 32 3.14 4.76 9.53
N LEU A 33 2.10 5.59 9.46
CA LEU A 33 1.14 5.56 8.35
C LEU A 33 1.80 5.98 7.02
N SER A 34 2.72 6.94 7.08
CA SER A 34 3.55 7.38 5.95
C SER A 34 4.40 6.22 5.41
N PHE A 35 5.06 5.47 6.31
CA PHE A 35 5.82 4.29 5.91
C PHE A 35 4.95 3.26 5.18
N TYR A 36 3.81 2.88 5.76
CA TYR A 36 2.90 1.90 5.14
C TYR A 36 2.19 2.42 3.89
N PHE A 37 2.09 3.74 3.73
CA PHE A 37 1.57 4.38 2.52
C PHE A 37 2.55 4.18 1.38
N PHE A 38 3.81 4.61 1.56
CA PHE A 38 4.85 4.42 0.56
C PHE A 38 5.15 2.96 0.29
N ASP A 39 5.05 2.12 1.32
CA ASP A 39 5.21 0.67 1.18
C ASP A 39 4.17 0.06 0.23
N ALA A 40 2.88 0.39 0.43
CA ALA A 40 1.83 -0.10 -0.44
C ALA A 40 2.01 0.41 -1.88
N LEU A 41 2.38 1.69 -2.05
CA LEU A 41 2.68 2.25 -3.36
C LEU A 41 3.82 1.53 -4.06
N ALA A 42 4.89 1.21 -3.33
CA ALA A 42 6.03 0.48 -3.86
C ALA A 42 5.60 -0.95 -4.29
N HIS A 43 4.76 -1.63 -3.51
CA HIS A 43 4.25 -2.96 -3.87
C HIS A 43 3.31 -2.92 -5.09
N ILE A 44 2.44 -1.91 -5.19
CA ILE A 44 1.60 -1.67 -6.36
C ILE A 44 2.48 -1.48 -7.60
N GLU A 45 3.45 -0.57 -7.51
CA GLU A 45 4.35 -0.26 -8.62
C GLU A 45 5.15 -1.49 -9.03
N HIS A 46 5.75 -2.20 -8.07
CA HIS A 46 6.56 -3.38 -8.37
C HIS A 46 5.71 -4.44 -9.06
N THR A 47 4.51 -4.71 -8.56
CA THR A 47 3.61 -5.72 -9.13
C THR A 47 3.23 -5.35 -10.57
N LEU A 48 2.75 -4.12 -10.80
CA LEU A 48 2.43 -3.60 -12.14
C LEU A 48 3.62 -3.72 -13.10
N SER A 49 4.81 -3.38 -12.61
CA SER A 49 6.03 -3.38 -13.42
C SER A 49 6.50 -4.77 -13.80
N THR A 50 6.27 -5.77 -12.95
CA THR A 50 6.55 -7.18 -13.28
C THR A 50 5.53 -7.78 -14.26
N TYR A 51 4.34 -7.18 -14.37
CA TYR A 51 3.32 -7.61 -15.33
C TYR A 51 3.50 -6.92 -16.69
N ALA A 52 3.90 -5.65 -16.72
CA ALA A 52 4.07 -4.88 -17.96
C ALA A 52 5.48 -4.98 -18.56
N ILE A 53 6.51 -5.25 -17.75
CA ILE A 53 7.91 -5.21 -18.15
C ILE A 53 8.62 -6.47 -17.62
N ASN A 54 9.65 -6.92 -18.33
CA ASN A 54 10.44 -8.07 -17.92
C ASN A 54 10.94 -7.93 -16.46
N TYR A 55 10.76 -8.98 -15.66
CA TYR A 55 11.20 -9.05 -14.26
C TYR A 55 12.71 -8.78 -14.09
N GLN A 56 13.54 -9.16 -15.07
CA GLN A 56 14.99 -8.92 -15.10
C GLN A 56 15.37 -7.55 -15.66
N ALA A 57 14.41 -6.68 -15.97
CA ALA A 57 14.73 -5.31 -16.35
C ALA A 57 15.46 -4.61 -15.19
N PRO A 58 16.50 -3.79 -15.45
CA PRO A 58 17.28 -3.13 -14.41
C PRO A 58 16.42 -2.38 -13.38
N LYS A 59 15.33 -1.75 -13.83
CA LYS A 59 14.34 -1.09 -12.97
C LYS A 59 13.72 -2.05 -11.94
N ASN A 60 13.26 -3.22 -12.38
CA ASN A 60 12.64 -4.22 -11.50
C ASN A 60 13.66 -4.85 -10.54
N MET A 61 14.90 -5.04 -10.99
CA MET A 61 16.00 -5.51 -10.15
C MET A 61 16.35 -4.49 -9.05
N MET A 62 16.50 -3.20 -9.41
CA MET A 62 16.74 -2.13 -8.43
C MET A 62 15.59 -2.00 -7.43
N HIS A 63 14.35 -2.11 -7.90
CA HIS A 63 13.18 -2.09 -7.03
C HIS A 63 13.24 -3.24 -6.01
N GLN A 64 13.66 -4.45 -6.40
CA GLN A 64 13.83 -5.54 -5.45
C GLN A 64 14.85 -5.25 -4.36
N GLU A 65 15.95 -4.54 -4.66
CA GLU A 65 16.90 -4.13 -3.62
C GLU A 65 16.26 -3.18 -2.62
N TYR A 66 15.48 -2.20 -3.10
CA TYR A 66 14.69 -1.32 -2.23
C TYR A 66 13.71 -2.12 -1.36
N MET A 67 13.00 -3.09 -1.95
CA MET A 67 12.04 -3.94 -1.22
C MET A 67 12.70 -4.81 -0.15
N ARG A 68 13.92 -5.31 -0.40
CA ARG A 68 14.70 -6.03 0.61
C ARG A 68 15.08 -5.12 1.77
N TRP A 69 15.60 -3.93 1.48
CA TRP A 69 15.92 -2.94 2.51
C TRP A 69 14.70 -2.55 3.36
N ARG A 70 13.54 -2.37 2.72
CA ARG A 70 12.27 -2.07 3.39
C ARG A 70 11.89 -3.09 4.47
N LEU A 71 12.26 -4.37 4.33
CA LEU A 71 11.94 -5.40 5.32
C LEU A 71 12.55 -5.11 6.69
N ASP A 72 13.75 -4.54 6.72
CA ASP A 72 14.40 -4.15 7.97
C ASP A 72 13.87 -2.82 8.49
N GLU A 73 13.51 -1.89 7.60
CA GLU A 73 12.84 -0.66 7.98
C GLU A 73 11.49 -0.90 8.66
N ALA A 74 10.71 -1.88 8.21
CA ALA A 74 9.40 -2.17 8.79
C ALA A 74 9.47 -2.65 10.25
N LYS A 75 10.65 -3.02 10.74
CA LYS A 75 10.87 -3.50 12.11
C LYS A 75 11.21 -2.37 13.10
N LYS A 76 11.35 -1.13 12.62
CA LYS A 76 11.81 0.01 13.43
C LYS A 76 10.64 0.75 14.06
N ASP A 77 10.91 1.36 15.22
CA ASP A 77 10.00 2.27 15.91
C ASP A 77 8.59 1.65 16.11
N ASP A 78 7.54 2.42 15.88
CA ASP A 78 6.15 1.99 16.01
C ASP A 78 5.62 1.23 14.77
N ARG A 79 6.45 0.99 13.75
CA ARG A 79 6.01 0.37 12.48
C ARG A 79 5.47 -1.05 12.66
N PRO A 80 6.05 -1.93 13.50
CA PRO A 80 5.52 -3.27 13.75
C PRO A 80 4.09 -3.29 14.30
N LEU A 81 3.59 -2.18 14.85
CA LEU A 81 2.24 -2.09 15.40
C LEU A 81 1.16 -2.00 14.32
N PHE A 82 1.52 -1.61 13.09
CA PHE A 82 0.53 -1.32 12.04
C PHE A 82 -0.36 -2.51 11.64
N PRO A 83 0.13 -3.75 11.46
CA PRO A 83 -0.77 -4.88 11.20
C PRO A 83 -1.79 -5.10 12.33
N GLY A 84 -1.35 -4.99 13.58
CA GLY A 84 -2.24 -5.08 14.74
C GLY A 84 -3.25 -3.93 14.78
N PHE A 85 -2.83 -2.71 14.40
CA PHE A 85 -3.71 -1.55 14.29
C PHE A 85 -4.83 -1.77 13.27
N VAL A 86 -4.55 -2.37 12.11
CA VAL A 86 -5.58 -2.64 11.09
C VAL A 86 -6.64 -3.61 11.63
N ASN A 87 -6.24 -4.66 12.33
CA ASN A 87 -7.18 -5.61 12.93
C ASN A 87 -7.91 -5.01 14.14
N TRP A 88 -7.26 -4.14 14.91
CA TRP A 88 -7.91 -3.37 15.97
C TRP A 88 -8.98 -2.42 15.41
N LEU A 89 -8.73 -1.76 14.27
CA LEU A 89 -9.74 -0.96 13.57
C LEU A 89 -10.91 -1.83 13.13
N LYS A 90 -10.66 -3.02 12.59
CA LYS A 90 -11.72 -3.96 12.17
C LYS A 90 -12.66 -4.28 13.34
N ALA A 91 -12.11 -4.48 14.54
CA ALA A 91 -12.87 -4.83 15.74
C ALA A 91 -13.57 -3.63 16.41
N ASN A 92 -12.91 -2.48 16.51
CA ASN A 92 -13.36 -1.35 17.33
C ASN A 92 -13.95 -0.18 16.53
N HIS A 93 -13.53 -0.03 15.28
CA HIS A 93 -13.93 1.04 14.36
C HIS A 93 -14.21 0.49 12.95
N PRO A 94 -15.16 -0.45 12.79
CA PRO A 94 -15.40 -1.14 11.52
C PRO A 94 -15.73 -0.18 10.37
N GLU A 95 -16.41 0.93 10.64
CA GLU A 95 -16.70 1.98 9.67
C GLU A 95 -15.45 2.69 9.16
N ARG A 96 -14.39 2.73 9.98
CA ARG A 96 -13.09 3.28 9.61
C ARG A 96 -12.27 2.24 8.87
N PHE A 97 -12.31 0.98 9.32
CA PHE A 97 -11.70 -0.13 8.62
C PHE A 97 -12.18 -0.21 7.17
N GLU A 98 -13.50 -0.18 6.93
CA GLU A 98 -14.08 -0.25 5.57
C GLU A 98 -13.63 0.89 4.63
N LYS A 99 -13.19 2.03 5.19
CA LYS A 99 -12.69 3.18 4.43
C LYS A 99 -11.18 3.15 4.19
N LEU A 100 -10.47 2.15 4.72
CA LEU A 100 -9.06 1.96 4.41
C LEU A 100 -8.90 1.54 2.95
N PRO A 101 -7.78 1.94 2.30
CA PRO A 101 -7.44 1.45 0.98
C PRO A 101 -7.51 -0.08 0.93
N MET A 102 -8.07 -0.61 -0.14
CA MET A 102 -8.35 -2.03 -0.33
C MET A 102 -7.07 -2.88 -0.21
N VAL A 103 -5.91 -2.33 -0.58
CA VAL A 103 -4.61 -3.01 -0.41
C VAL A 103 -4.28 -3.16 1.06
N TRP A 104 -4.47 -2.13 1.88
CA TRP A 104 -4.22 -2.22 3.32
C TRP A 104 -5.19 -3.19 4.00
N ARG A 105 -6.48 -3.13 3.65
CA ARG A 105 -7.46 -4.11 4.16
C ARG A 105 -7.10 -5.51 3.74
N GLY A 106 -6.83 -5.73 2.45
CA GLY A 106 -6.54 -7.06 1.95
C GLY A 106 -5.29 -7.67 2.57
N VAL A 107 -4.19 -6.90 2.64
CA VAL A 107 -2.89 -7.43 3.05
C VAL A 107 -2.75 -7.59 4.57
N TYR A 108 -3.43 -6.75 5.37
CA TYR A 108 -3.25 -6.73 6.82
C TYR A 108 -4.45 -7.25 7.61
N ASP A 109 -5.59 -7.52 6.98
CA ASP A 109 -6.69 -8.25 7.61
C ASP A 109 -6.31 -9.73 7.77
N GLU A 110 -6.28 -10.23 9.01
CA GLU A 110 -5.91 -11.62 9.32
C GLU A 110 -6.89 -12.65 8.73
N ASP A 111 -8.13 -12.25 8.45
CA ASP A 111 -9.13 -13.10 7.82
C ASP A 111 -9.04 -13.12 6.28
N ASN A 112 -8.18 -12.28 5.69
CA ASN A 112 -8.01 -12.17 4.26
C ASN A 112 -6.73 -12.90 3.80
N PRO A 113 -6.80 -13.78 2.79
CA PRO A 113 -5.63 -14.51 2.34
C PRO A 113 -4.65 -13.67 1.51
N ALA A 114 -5.01 -12.43 1.17
CA ALA A 114 -4.17 -11.54 0.39
C ALA A 114 -2.90 -11.14 1.15
N GLY A 115 -1.83 -10.87 0.41
CA GLY A 115 -0.56 -10.50 1.03
C GLY A 115 0.53 -10.19 0.03
N TYR A 116 1.68 -9.78 0.55
CA TYR A 116 2.88 -9.57 -0.25
C TYR A 116 3.68 -10.86 -0.38
N ARG A 117 3.80 -11.38 -1.61
CA ARG A 117 4.56 -12.60 -1.93
C ARG A 117 5.63 -12.29 -2.95
N SER A 118 6.89 -12.45 -2.55
CA SER A 118 8.04 -11.99 -3.35
C SER A 118 7.87 -10.53 -3.79
N PHE A 119 7.44 -9.67 -2.86
CA PHE A 119 7.15 -8.24 -3.05
C PHE A 119 6.00 -7.90 -4.02
N ARG A 120 5.25 -8.92 -4.50
CA ARG A 120 4.07 -8.71 -5.33
C ARG A 120 2.80 -8.80 -4.51
N ILE A 121 1.80 -8.03 -4.89
CA ILE A 121 0.44 -8.16 -4.36
C ILE A 121 -0.17 -9.44 -4.91
N VAL A 122 -0.59 -10.32 -4.02
CA VAL A 122 -1.32 -11.55 -4.35
C VAL A 122 -2.63 -11.52 -3.56
N LEU A 123 -3.76 -11.63 -4.27
CA LEU A 123 -5.10 -11.60 -3.65
C LEU A 123 -5.54 -12.98 -3.13
N ASP A 124 -5.21 -14.02 -3.90
CA ASP A 124 -5.48 -15.41 -3.54
C ASP A 124 -4.19 -16.22 -3.76
N PRO A 125 -3.57 -16.72 -2.68
CA PRO A 125 -2.43 -17.64 -2.69
C PRO A 125 -2.51 -18.81 -3.65
N GLU A 126 -3.70 -19.38 -3.82
CA GLU A 126 -3.94 -20.60 -4.61
C GLU A 126 -4.24 -20.27 -6.07
N SER A 127 -4.56 -19.01 -6.35
CA SER A 127 -4.78 -18.53 -7.72
C SER A 127 -3.47 -18.40 -8.48
N LYS A 128 -3.45 -18.98 -9.69
CA LYS A 128 -2.37 -18.80 -10.67
C LYS A 128 -2.62 -17.62 -11.61
N ARG A 129 -3.76 -16.95 -11.48
CA ARG A 129 -4.12 -15.84 -12.36
C ARG A 129 -3.43 -14.56 -11.88
N PRO A 130 -2.95 -13.70 -12.80
CA PRO A 130 -2.46 -12.40 -12.41
C PRO A 130 -3.60 -11.58 -11.78
N VAL A 131 -3.24 -10.67 -10.88
CA VAL A 131 -4.20 -9.72 -10.32
C VAL A 131 -4.72 -8.82 -11.47
N PRO A 132 -6.04 -8.57 -11.58
CA PRO A 132 -6.58 -7.77 -12.68
C PRO A 132 -6.02 -6.33 -12.69
N ALA A 133 -5.78 -5.74 -13.87
CA ALA A 133 -5.32 -4.36 -13.97
C ALA A 133 -6.28 -3.35 -13.31
N ALA A 134 -7.59 -3.62 -13.38
CA ALA A 134 -8.62 -2.80 -12.74
C ALA A 134 -8.43 -2.67 -11.22
N PHE A 135 -8.01 -3.74 -10.54
CA PHE A 135 -7.71 -3.70 -9.11
C PHE A 135 -6.63 -2.67 -8.79
N PHE A 136 -5.55 -2.64 -9.58
CA PHE A 136 -4.48 -1.66 -9.38
C PHE A 136 -4.93 -0.25 -9.73
N ALA A 137 -5.76 -0.08 -10.76
CA ALA A 137 -6.32 1.22 -11.11
C ALA A 137 -7.13 1.81 -9.94
N ASP A 138 -7.96 0.99 -9.31
CA ASP A 138 -8.77 1.38 -8.15
C ASP A 138 -7.90 1.65 -6.92
N ALA A 139 -6.94 0.75 -6.61
CA ALA A 139 -6.00 0.94 -5.51
C ALA A 139 -5.23 2.26 -5.62
N VAL A 140 -4.76 2.61 -6.82
CA VAL A 140 -4.07 3.88 -7.07
C VAL A 140 -5.00 5.07 -6.83
N GLU A 141 -6.28 5.00 -7.20
CA GLU A 141 -7.22 6.09 -6.90
C GLU A 141 -7.50 6.23 -5.40
N GLU A 142 -7.65 5.12 -4.68
CA GLU A 142 -7.90 5.14 -3.24
C GLU A 142 -6.75 5.80 -2.46
N PHE A 143 -5.50 5.40 -2.74
CA PHE A 143 -4.31 5.95 -2.06
C PHE A 143 -4.10 7.45 -2.35
N PHE A 144 -4.46 7.91 -3.54
CA PHE A 144 -4.32 9.33 -3.91
C PHE A 144 -5.62 10.12 -3.72
N SER A 145 -6.64 9.53 -3.10
CA SER A 145 -7.87 10.25 -2.79
C SER A 145 -7.61 11.23 -1.64
N ARG A 146 -8.10 12.47 -1.79
CA ARG A 146 -8.02 13.48 -0.71
C ARG A 146 -8.66 13.00 0.59
N THR A 147 -9.76 12.26 0.47
CA THR A 147 -10.48 11.69 1.61
C THR A 147 -9.59 10.76 2.43
N PHE A 148 -8.73 9.97 1.79
CA PHE A 148 -7.77 9.12 2.48
C PHE A 148 -6.53 9.91 2.94
N LEU A 149 -5.93 10.72 2.06
CA LEU A 149 -4.71 11.49 2.37
C LEU A 149 -4.89 12.39 3.61
N ASN A 150 -6.03 13.08 3.73
CA ASN A 150 -6.34 13.92 4.91
C ASN A 150 -6.35 13.16 6.24
N THR A 151 -6.35 11.82 6.21
CA THR A 151 -6.48 11.00 7.41
C THR A 151 -5.16 10.47 7.93
N ILE A 152 -4.14 10.39 7.09
CA ILE A 152 -2.82 9.83 7.44
C ILE A 152 -1.87 10.88 8.05
N TYR A 153 -2.28 12.15 8.06
CA TYR A 153 -1.64 13.20 8.84
C TYR A 153 -1.59 12.85 10.33
N THR A 154 -0.58 13.38 11.04
CA THR A 154 -0.44 13.18 12.50
C THR A 154 -1.72 13.58 13.25
N GLU A 155 -2.31 14.72 12.88
CA GLU A 155 -3.60 15.19 13.43
C GLU A 155 -4.83 14.63 12.69
N GLY A 156 -4.60 13.83 11.65
CA GLY A 156 -5.65 13.19 10.88
C GLY A 156 -6.37 12.10 11.69
N SER A 157 -7.58 11.76 11.25
CA SER A 157 -8.40 10.76 11.96
C SER A 157 -7.70 9.40 12.12
N LEU A 158 -6.92 8.95 11.12
CA LEU A 158 -6.20 7.68 11.23
C LEU A 158 -4.95 7.82 12.11
N GLY A 159 -4.25 8.94 12.04
CA GLY A 159 -3.12 9.24 12.92
C GLY A 159 -3.52 9.20 14.40
N ARG A 160 -4.62 9.86 14.76
CA ARG A 160 -5.15 9.83 16.14
C ARG A 160 -5.56 8.45 16.60
N LEU A 161 -6.23 7.67 15.75
CA LEU A 161 -6.62 6.29 16.06
C LEU A 161 -5.41 5.38 16.23
N PHE A 162 -4.34 5.61 15.47
CA PHE A 162 -3.10 4.86 15.64
C PHE A 162 -2.45 5.13 17.00
N GLU A 163 -2.41 6.40 17.43
CA GLU A 163 -1.90 6.79 18.75
C GLU A 163 -2.77 6.25 19.90
N GLU A 164 -4.09 6.22 19.73
CA GLU A 164 -5.02 5.56 20.66
C GLU A 164 -4.72 4.07 20.78
N TYR A 165 -4.61 3.36 19.65
CA TYR A 165 -4.25 1.95 19.62
C TYR A 165 -2.90 1.69 20.28
N LYS A 166 -1.87 2.48 19.93
CA LYS A 166 -0.52 2.37 20.53
C LYS A 166 -0.58 2.50 22.05
N SER A 167 -1.38 3.44 22.56
CA SER A 167 -1.58 3.62 24.00
C SER A 167 -2.27 2.41 24.64
N SER A 168 -3.22 1.79 23.93
CA SER A 168 -3.98 0.63 24.42
C SER A 168 -3.16 -0.66 24.55
N VAL A 169 -2.12 -0.82 23.73
CA VAL A 169 -1.24 -2.01 23.73
C VAL A 169 0.06 -1.82 24.51
N SER A 170 0.37 -0.58 24.88
CA SER A 170 1.54 -0.24 25.71
C SER A 170 1.24 -0.18 27.21
N ALA A 171 -0.04 -0.31 27.58
CA ALA A 171 -0.54 -0.36 28.95
C ALA A 171 -0.62 -1.81 29.46
#